data_AF-A0A844P5E0-F1
#
_entry.id   AF-A0A844P5E0-F1
#
_cell.length_a   1.000
_cell.length_b   1.000
_cell.length_c   1.000
_cell.angle_alpha   90.00
_cell.angle_beta   90.00
_cell.angle_gamma   90.00
#
_symmetry.space_group_name_H-M   'P 1'
#
loop_
_entity.id
_entity.type
_entity.pdbx_description
1 polymer ?
#
loop_
_entity_poly.entity_id
_entity_poly.type
_entity_poly.pdbx_seq_one_letter_code
_entity_poly.pdbx_strand_id
1 'polypeptide(L)'
;MFYFSLELICIPIVIMGVSFLSYLIQTTPSTIINLNHRYQKTGSIGALLLGIILLIKPEPNYLLYSAVVGFLIFHYCCGFTVRSIYISSLTVVPSPWNKQKVQVHLATLSQPLDKEVYQDLFLLLDELQAAGITTVVLTSPLFTKQKRVRSTLFFQYKLKQKGIELESKPIPFYTKPWSCCLLAFQKYLLRTPSLQSLPLTRWHQYTLRLPSRSNSRLSE
;
A
#
# COMPACT_ATOMS: atom_id res chain seq x y z
N MET A 1 14.71 30.17 30.50
CA MET A 1 13.32 29.94 30.98
C MET A 1 12.33 29.64 29.84
N PHE A 2 12.42 30.31 28.68
CA PHE A 2 11.53 30.06 27.52
C PHE A 2 11.61 28.66 26.90
N TYR A 3 12.79 28.01 26.92
CA TYR A 3 12.98 26.66 26.36
C TYR A 3 12.20 25.58 27.13
N PHE A 4 12.14 25.68 28.46
CA PHE A 4 11.45 24.72 29.31
C PHE A 4 9.92 24.74 29.08
N SER A 5 9.38 25.92 28.80
CA SER A 5 7.95 26.12 28.48
C SER A 5 7.56 25.49 27.14
N LEU A 6 8.47 25.49 26.17
CA LEU A 6 8.25 24.94 24.83
C LEU A 6 8.28 23.41 24.83
N GLU A 7 9.16 22.80 25.64
CA GLU A 7 9.20 21.35 25.85
C GLU A 7 7.92 20.81 26.48
N LEU A 8 7.38 21.51 27.48
CA LEU A 8 6.14 21.11 28.17
C LEU A 8 4.91 21.16 27.24
N ILE A 9 4.95 21.98 26.18
CA ILE A 9 3.85 22.14 25.22
C ILE A 9 3.98 21.15 24.05
N CYS A 10 5.19 20.88 23.57
CA CYS A 10 5.42 19.98 22.44
C CYS A 10 5.06 18.52 22.74
N ILE A 11 5.38 18.03 23.95
CA ILE A 11 5.08 16.65 24.37
C ILE A 11 3.58 16.33 24.31
N PRO A 12 2.68 17.12 24.92
CA PRO A 12 1.24 16.84 24.85
C PRO A 12 0.68 17.01 23.43
N ILE A 13 1.21 17.92 22.61
CA ILE A 13 0.80 18.04 21.19
C ILE A 13 1.15 16.76 20.42
N VAL A 14 2.33 16.20 20.63
CA VAL A 14 2.73 14.93 19.99
C VAL A 14 1.88 13.77 20.51
N ILE A 15 1.64 13.66 21.82
CA ILE A 15 0.78 12.62 22.41
C ILE A 15 -0.65 12.74 21.88
N MET A 16 -1.20 13.95 21.82
CA MET A 16 -2.54 14.21 21.32
C MET A 16 -2.63 13.94 19.80
N GLY A 17 -1.58 14.25 19.04
CA GLY A 17 -1.45 13.89 17.63
C GLY A 17 -1.43 12.38 17.40
N VAL A 18 -0.63 11.64 18.17
CA VAL A 18 -0.57 10.16 18.13
C VAL A 18 -1.89 9.53 18.56
N SER A 19 -2.54 10.09 19.58
CA SER A 19 -3.84 9.61 20.10
C SER A 19 -4.97 9.90 19.11
N PHE A 20 -4.98 11.07 18.48
CA PHE A 20 -5.94 11.42 17.42
C PHE A 20 -5.72 10.59 16.16
N LEU A 21 -4.47 10.28 15.82
CA LEU A 21 -4.14 9.33 14.76
C LEU A 21 -4.66 7.93 15.09
N SER A 22 -4.44 7.46 16.33
CA SER A 22 -4.91 6.18 16.86
C SER A 22 -6.44 6.07 16.85
N TYR A 23 -7.10 7.16 17.22
CA TYR A 23 -8.55 7.30 17.12
C TYR A 23 -8.98 7.26 15.66
N LEU A 24 -8.38 8.04 14.76
CA LEU A 24 -8.64 7.97 13.33
C LEU A 24 -8.43 6.56 12.79
N ILE A 25 -7.41 5.81 13.21
CA ILE A 25 -7.20 4.40 12.82
C ILE A 25 -8.38 3.52 13.26
N GLN A 26 -8.85 3.68 14.50
CA GLN A 26 -9.96 2.89 15.07
C GLN A 26 -11.31 3.28 14.46
N THR A 27 -11.50 4.55 14.14
CA THR A 27 -12.76 5.09 13.62
C THR A 27 -12.78 5.21 12.11
N THR A 28 -11.66 5.02 11.41
CA THR A 28 -11.68 4.89 9.95
C THR A 28 -12.40 3.58 9.70
N PRO A 29 -13.67 3.63 9.23
CA PRO A 29 -14.37 2.42 8.88
C PRO A 29 -13.70 1.96 7.61
N SER A 30 -12.66 1.14 7.72
CA SER A 30 -12.21 0.39 6.58
C SER A 30 -13.37 -0.56 6.32
N THR A 31 -14.04 -0.40 5.19
CA THR A 31 -15.05 -1.33 4.67
C THR A 31 -14.54 -2.79 4.63
N ILE A 32 -13.22 -2.93 4.76
CA ILE A 32 -12.41 -4.15 4.85
C ILE A 32 -12.38 -4.76 6.29
N ILE A 33 -12.90 -4.09 7.33
CA ILE A 33 -12.95 -4.60 8.74
C ILE A 33 -13.70 -5.93 8.84
N ASN A 34 -14.61 -6.21 7.91
CA ASN A 34 -15.42 -7.43 7.91
C ASN A 34 -14.81 -8.61 7.14
N LEU A 35 -13.61 -8.44 6.59
CA LEU A 35 -12.87 -9.50 5.93
C LEU A 35 -11.83 -10.04 6.93
N ASN A 36 -11.76 -11.37 7.06
CA ASN A 36 -10.81 -12.11 7.88
C ASN A 36 -9.36 -11.80 7.47
N HIS A 37 -8.83 -10.65 7.90
CA HIS A 37 -7.55 -10.12 7.50
C HIS A 37 -6.56 -10.06 8.66
N ARG A 38 -5.29 -10.35 8.38
CA ARG A 38 -4.19 -10.00 9.27
C ARG A 38 -3.70 -8.61 8.91
N TYR A 39 -3.86 -7.69 9.85
CA TYR A 39 -3.27 -6.36 9.75
C TYR A 39 -1.76 -6.46 9.97
N GLN A 40 -0.98 -6.23 8.92
CA GLN A 40 0.47 -6.16 9.06
C GLN A 40 0.86 -4.69 9.16
N LYS A 41 0.98 -4.18 10.40
CA LYS A 41 1.48 -2.83 10.70
C LYS A 41 3.01 -2.77 10.49
N THR A 42 3.47 -2.99 9.27
CA THR A 42 4.89 -2.82 8.91
C THR A 42 5.25 -1.34 8.94
N GLY A 43 5.82 -0.89 10.05
CA GLY A 43 6.34 0.46 10.23
C GLY A 43 6.32 0.96 11.68
N SER A 44 5.43 0.43 12.52
CA SER A 44 5.22 0.91 13.89
C SER A 44 6.40 0.64 14.84
N ILE A 45 7.00 -0.55 14.78
CA ILE A 45 8.10 -0.94 15.69
C ILE A 45 9.40 -0.19 15.34
N GLY A 46 9.71 -0.04 14.05
CA GLY A 46 10.88 0.72 13.60
C GLY A 46 10.75 2.23 13.90
N ALA A 47 9.55 2.78 13.75
CA ALA A 47 9.24 4.15 14.13
C ALA A 47 9.42 4.41 15.63
N LEU A 48 8.89 3.51 16.47
CA LEU A 48 9.01 3.58 17.92
C LEU A 48 10.49 3.54 18.36
N LEU A 49 11.26 2.58 17.83
CA LEU A 49 12.68 2.43 18.16
C LEU A 49 13.52 3.65 17.72
N LEU A 50 13.24 4.20 16.54
CA LEU A 50 13.96 5.38 16.04
C LEU A 50 13.60 6.65 16.82
N GLY A 51 12.35 6.78 17.27
CA GLY A 51 11.92 7.84 18.18
C GLY A 51 12.59 7.76 19.55
N ILE A 52 12.73 6.54 20.11
CA ILE A 52 13.44 6.32 21.39
C ILE A 52 14.93 6.68 21.27
N ILE A 53 15.61 6.25 20.20
CA ILE A 53 17.04 6.55 19.97
C ILE A 53 17.28 8.07 19.84
N LEU A 54 16.35 8.78 19.22
CA LEU A 54 16.45 10.23 19.04
C LEU A 54 16.24 11.00 20.35
N LEU A 55 15.33 10.55 21.23
CA LEU A 55 15.06 11.16 22.54
C LEU A 55 16.18 10.95 23.57
N ILE A 56 17.12 10.04 23.34
CA ILE A 56 18.25 9.76 24.26
C ILE A 56 19.41 10.77 24.08
N LYS A 57 19.42 11.59 23.02
CA LYS A 57 20.53 12.54 22.81
C LYS A 57 20.47 13.74 23.77
N PRO A 58 21.60 14.12 24.39
CA PRO A 58 21.67 15.17 25.41
C PRO A 58 21.47 16.60 24.88
N GLU A 59 21.62 16.82 23.56
CA GLU A 59 21.32 18.10 22.91
C GLU A 59 20.13 17.93 21.95
N PRO A 60 18.92 18.31 22.38
CA PRO A 60 17.72 18.08 21.59
C PRO A 60 17.63 19.02 20.39
N ASN A 61 17.74 18.48 19.17
CA ASN A 61 17.41 19.21 17.95
C ASN A 61 15.93 19.00 17.61
N TYR A 62 15.07 19.88 18.12
CA TYR A 62 13.62 19.78 17.97
C TYR A 62 13.13 19.85 16.51
N LEU A 63 13.86 20.52 15.62
CA LEU A 63 13.56 20.52 14.17
C LEU A 63 13.79 19.12 13.58
N LEU A 64 14.90 18.47 13.93
CA LEU A 64 15.16 17.10 13.53
C LEU A 64 14.11 16.14 14.12
N TYR A 65 13.73 16.30 15.39
CA TYR A 65 12.73 15.45 16.03
C TYR A 65 11.35 15.61 15.42
N SER A 66 10.89 16.84 15.21
CA SER A 66 9.60 17.10 14.55
C SER A 66 9.58 16.59 13.11
N ALA A 67 10.68 16.73 12.37
CA ALA A 67 10.81 16.16 11.03
C ALA A 67 10.75 14.63 11.05
N VAL A 68 11.44 13.98 12.00
CA VAL A 68 11.39 12.51 12.12
C VAL A 68 10.01 12.04 12.56
N VAL A 69 9.41 12.62 13.61
CA VAL A 69 8.07 12.26 14.06
C VAL A 69 7.05 12.47 12.94
N GLY A 70 7.13 13.59 12.21
CA GLY A 70 6.32 13.84 11.02
C GLY A 70 6.52 12.79 9.93
N PHE A 71 7.77 12.41 9.64
CA PHE A 71 8.08 11.34 8.69
C PHE A 71 7.54 9.98 9.14
N LEU A 72 7.62 9.65 10.43
CA LEU A 72 7.11 8.40 11.00
C LEU A 72 5.58 8.34 10.97
N ILE A 73 4.90 9.44 11.31
CA ILE A 73 3.44 9.59 11.21
C ILE A 73 3.02 9.45 9.74
N PHE A 74 3.69 10.17 8.83
CA PHE A 74 3.43 10.09 7.40
C PHE A 74 3.63 8.67 6.86
N HIS A 75 4.75 8.03 7.20
CA HIS A 75 5.05 6.67 6.78
C HIS A 75 4.04 5.67 7.34
N TYR A 76 3.63 5.84 8.60
CA TYR A 76 2.61 5.00 9.22
C TYR A 76 1.24 5.17 8.54
N CYS A 77 0.79 6.40 8.28
CA CYS A 77 -0.48 6.68 7.59
C CYS A 77 -0.48 6.17 6.15
N CYS A 78 0.64 6.29 5.44
CA CYS A 78 0.76 5.88 4.04
C CYS A 78 1.20 4.42 3.85
N GLY A 79 1.59 3.73 4.92
CA GLY A 79 2.10 2.35 4.92
C GLY A 79 1.10 1.30 5.39
N PHE A 80 -0.17 1.67 5.61
CA PHE A 80 -1.18 0.71 6.06
C PHE A 80 -1.44 -0.34 4.97
N THR A 81 -1.09 -1.58 5.27
CA THR A 81 -1.35 -2.72 4.37
C THR A 81 -2.22 -3.74 5.08
N VAL A 82 -3.14 -4.33 4.33
CA VAL A 82 -4.07 -5.36 4.76
C VAL A 82 -3.78 -6.61 3.93
N ARG A 83 -3.68 -7.77 4.59
CA ARG A 83 -3.46 -9.05 3.92
C ARG A 83 -4.60 -10.00 4.25
N SER A 84 -5.14 -10.68 3.24
CA SER A 84 -6.10 -11.77 3.46
C SER A 84 -5.42 -12.94 4.16
N ILE A 85 -6.16 -13.57 5.07
CA ILE A 85 -5.67 -14.79 5.75
C ILE A 85 -5.53 -15.92 4.72
N TYR A 86 -6.38 -15.94 3.70
CA TYR A 86 -6.40 -16.98 2.67
C TYR A 86 -5.45 -16.69 1.51
N ILE A 87 -5.20 -15.41 1.23
CA ILE A 87 -4.41 -14.98 0.07
C ILE A 87 -3.10 -14.39 0.55
N SER A 88 -2.05 -15.21 0.51
CA SER A 88 -0.72 -14.80 0.95
C SER A 88 0.06 -14.03 -0.12
N SER A 89 -0.21 -14.22 -1.40
CA SER A 89 0.60 -13.60 -2.47
C SER A 89 0.38 -12.10 -2.65
N LEU A 90 -0.74 -11.56 -2.13
CA LEU A 90 -1.18 -10.19 -2.39
C LEU A 90 -1.40 -9.40 -1.09
N THR A 91 -1.18 -8.10 -1.18
CA THR A 91 -1.42 -7.12 -0.12
C THR A 91 -2.28 -5.99 -0.67
N VAL A 92 -3.20 -5.52 0.16
CA VAL A 92 -4.15 -4.46 -0.15
C VAL A 92 -3.76 -3.22 0.63
N VAL A 93 -3.67 -2.09 -0.06
CA VAL A 93 -3.40 -0.78 0.53
C VAL A 93 -4.64 0.08 0.30
N PRO A 94 -5.45 0.34 1.34
CA PRO A 94 -6.63 1.19 1.20
C PRO A 94 -6.22 2.62 0.85
N SER A 95 -7.03 3.30 0.04
CA SER A 95 -6.82 4.72 -0.21
C SER A 95 -7.32 5.54 0.99
N PRO A 96 -6.50 6.46 1.53
CA PRO A 96 -6.94 7.24 2.70
C PRO A 96 -8.00 8.29 2.36
N TRP A 97 -8.12 8.68 1.07
CA TRP A 97 -9.12 9.67 0.62
C TRP A 97 -10.37 9.06 -0.02
N ASN A 98 -10.31 7.82 -0.52
CA ASN A 98 -11.44 7.18 -1.17
C ASN A 98 -11.64 5.75 -0.64
N LYS A 99 -12.69 5.57 0.16
CA LYS A 99 -13.00 4.29 0.83
C LYS A 99 -13.37 3.15 -0.13
N GLN A 100 -13.79 3.48 -1.36
CA GLN A 100 -14.12 2.48 -2.39
C GLN A 100 -12.94 2.17 -3.32
N LYS A 101 -11.77 2.75 -3.04
CA LYS A 101 -10.55 2.59 -3.84
C LYS A 101 -9.45 1.94 -3.02
N VAL A 102 -8.85 0.90 -3.58
CA VAL A 102 -7.69 0.24 -3.00
C VAL A 102 -6.58 0.08 -4.03
N GLN A 103 -5.34 -0.01 -3.55
CA GLN A 103 -4.22 -0.46 -4.35
C GLN A 103 -3.89 -1.90 -3.95
N VAL A 104 -3.52 -2.72 -4.93
CA VAL A 104 -3.09 -4.10 -4.68
C VAL A 104 -1.66 -4.26 -5.15
N HIS A 105 -0.84 -4.86 -4.30
CA HIS A 105 0.58 -5.12 -4.53
C HIS A 105 0.89 -6.58 -4.22
N LEU A 106 1.98 -7.11 -4.78
CA LEU A 106 2.49 -8.40 -4.33
C LEU A 106 3.00 -8.28 -2.90
N ALA A 107 2.73 -9.29 -2.09
CA ALA A 107 3.21 -9.35 -0.70
C ALA A 107 4.73 -9.41 -0.63
N THR A 108 5.39 -9.93 -1.66
CA THR A 108 6.85 -10.02 -1.76
C THR A 108 7.31 -9.60 -3.15
N LEU A 109 8.27 -8.67 -3.23
CA LEU A 109 8.73 -8.10 -4.50
C LEU A 109 9.49 -9.10 -5.38
N SER A 110 10.09 -10.14 -4.78
CA SER A 110 10.78 -11.22 -5.51
C SER A 110 9.82 -12.26 -6.09
N GLN A 111 8.54 -12.24 -5.71
CA GLN A 111 7.55 -13.21 -6.17
C GLN A 111 7.27 -13.00 -7.68
N PRO A 112 7.34 -14.05 -8.50
CA PRO A 112 7.00 -13.94 -9.92
C PRO A 112 5.50 -13.69 -10.12
N LEU A 113 5.16 -13.02 -11.22
CA LEU A 113 3.77 -12.87 -11.65
C LEU A 113 3.37 -14.09 -12.49
N ASP A 114 2.94 -15.14 -11.80
CA ASP A 114 2.54 -16.44 -12.36
C ASP A 114 1.02 -16.67 -12.29
N LYS A 115 0.58 -17.87 -12.70
CA LYS A 115 -0.84 -18.23 -12.77
C LYS A 115 -1.50 -18.24 -11.38
N GLU A 116 -0.79 -18.68 -10.35
CA GLU A 116 -1.30 -18.75 -8.98
C GLU A 116 -1.58 -17.35 -8.46
N VAL A 117 -0.66 -16.40 -8.67
CA VAL A 117 -0.87 -14.99 -8.31
C VAL A 117 -2.09 -14.38 -9.02
N TYR A 118 -2.36 -14.76 -10.29
CA TYR A 118 -3.57 -14.31 -10.97
C TYR A 118 -4.84 -14.94 -10.40
N GLN A 119 -4.81 -16.22 -9.99
CA GLN A 119 -5.95 -16.88 -9.34
C GLN A 119 -6.26 -16.22 -8.00
N ASP A 120 -5.23 -16.01 -7.18
CA ASP A 120 -5.29 -15.26 -5.93
C ASP A 120 -5.85 -13.85 -6.14
N LEU A 121 -5.45 -13.17 -7.22
CA LEU A 121 -6.00 -11.85 -7.55
C LEU A 121 -7.49 -11.92 -7.85
N PHE A 122 -7.97 -12.93 -8.57
CA PHE A 122 -9.40 -13.06 -8.85
C PHE A 122 -10.21 -13.34 -7.58
N LEU A 123 -9.71 -14.18 -6.68
CA LEU A 123 -10.34 -14.41 -5.37
C LEU A 123 -10.38 -13.11 -4.55
N LEU A 124 -9.29 -12.37 -4.54
CA LEU A 124 -9.21 -11.09 -3.84
C LEU A 124 -10.18 -10.07 -4.43
N LEU A 125 -10.36 -10.03 -5.75
CA LEU A 125 -11.33 -9.12 -6.37
C LEU A 125 -12.77 -9.42 -5.94
N ASP A 126 -13.12 -10.70 -5.79
CA ASP A 126 -14.43 -11.12 -5.30
C ASP A 126 -14.62 -10.70 -3.82
N GLU A 127 -13.60 -10.89 -2.98
CA GLU A 127 -13.58 -10.40 -1.58
C GLU A 127 -13.76 -8.87 -1.50
N LEU A 128 -13.01 -8.13 -2.31
CA LEU A 128 -13.05 -6.67 -2.33
C LEU A 128 -14.39 -6.15 -2.83
N GLN A 129 -14.98 -6.78 -3.85
CA GLN A 129 -16.31 -6.45 -4.33
C GLN A 129 -17.37 -6.68 -3.25
N ALA A 130 -17.29 -7.80 -2.51
CA ALA A 130 -18.18 -8.09 -1.41
C ALA A 130 -18.09 -7.05 -0.27
N ALA A 131 -16.89 -6.48 -0.06
CA ALA A 131 -16.64 -5.37 0.86
C ALA A 131 -17.04 -3.99 0.30
N GLY A 132 -17.64 -3.91 -0.88
CA GLY A 132 -18.12 -2.65 -1.47
C GLY A 132 -17.04 -1.79 -2.12
N ILE A 133 -15.87 -2.37 -2.44
CA ILE A 133 -14.82 -1.70 -3.22
C ILE A 133 -15.21 -1.70 -4.69
N THR A 134 -15.13 -0.53 -5.33
CA THR A 134 -15.47 -0.34 -6.75
C THR A 134 -14.24 -0.16 -7.62
N THR A 135 -13.12 0.27 -7.04
CA THR A 135 -11.89 0.58 -7.79
C THR A 135 -10.69 -0.12 -7.19
N VAL A 136 -10.02 -0.95 -7.98
CA VAL A 136 -8.77 -1.62 -7.60
C VAL A 136 -7.65 -1.16 -8.53
N VAL A 137 -6.54 -0.69 -7.96
CA VAL A 137 -5.38 -0.22 -8.73
C VAL A 137 -4.20 -1.14 -8.52
N LEU A 138 -3.69 -1.71 -9.61
CA LEU A 138 -2.49 -2.52 -9.63
C LEU A 138 -1.37 -1.70 -10.26
N THR A 139 -0.28 -1.46 -9.53
CA THR A 139 0.88 -0.73 -10.05
C THR A 139 2.13 -1.55 -9.86
N SER A 140 2.80 -1.91 -10.95
CA SER A 140 4.00 -2.74 -10.83
C SER A 140 4.94 -2.61 -12.04
N PRO A 141 6.27 -2.69 -11.84
CA PRO A 141 7.22 -2.83 -12.92
C PRO A 141 7.18 -4.24 -13.55
N LEU A 142 6.61 -5.24 -12.85
CA LEU A 142 6.51 -6.63 -13.32
C LEU A 142 5.63 -6.77 -14.56
N PHE A 143 4.71 -5.83 -14.79
CA PHE A 143 3.89 -5.79 -16.00
C PHE A 143 4.68 -5.45 -17.25
N THR A 144 5.96 -5.04 -17.12
CA THR A 144 6.85 -4.77 -18.24
C THR A 144 7.94 -5.85 -18.32
N LYS A 145 8.21 -6.37 -19.52
CA LYS A 145 9.34 -7.26 -19.81
C LYS A 145 10.04 -6.77 -21.08
N GLN A 146 11.36 -6.63 -21.05
CA GLN A 146 12.16 -6.25 -22.23
C GLN A 146 11.58 -5.04 -22.98
N LYS A 147 11.30 -3.95 -22.27
CA LYS A 147 10.76 -2.69 -22.80
C LYS A 147 9.30 -2.74 -23.30
N ARG A 148 8.62 -3.89 -23.27
CA ARG A 148 7.22 -4.06 -23.69
C ARG A 148 6.33 -4.47 -22.51
N VAL A 149 5.05 -4.11 -22.56
CA VAL A 149 4.06 -4.60 -21.59
C VAL A 149 3.82 -6.09 -21.84
N ARG A 150 3.75 -6.88 -20.77
CA ARG A 150 3.44 -8.31 -20.85
C ARG A 150 2.04 -8.52 -21.42
N SER A 151 1.86 -9.59 -22.18
CA SER A 151 0.52 -9.96 -22.65
C SER A 151 -0.38 -10.24 -21.45
N THR A 152 -1.53 -9.57 -21.43
CA THR A 152 -2.57 -9.74 -20.41
C THR A 152 -3.87 -10.28 -21.02
N LEU A 153 -3.82 -10.90 -22.22
CA LEU A 153 -5.02 -11.36 -22.92
C LEU A 153 -5.88 -12.32 -22.09
N PHE A 154 -5.26 -13.32 -21.44
CA PHE A 154 -5.97 -14.23 -20.55
C PHE A 154 -6.60 -13.50 -19.35
N PHE A 155 -5.85 -12.57 -18.75
CA PHE A 155 -6.30 -11.76 -17.63
C PHE A 155 -7.50 -10.89 -18.03
N GLN A 156 -7.41 -10.19 -19.16
CA GLN A 156 -8.48 -9.39 -19.75
C GLN A 156 -9.73 -10.22 -20.06
N TYR A 157 -9.56 -11.40 -20.64
CA TYR A 157 -10.66 -12.31 -20.93
C TYR A 157 -11.41 -12.70 -19.65
N LYS A 158 -10.68 -13.07 -18.59
CA LYS A 158 -11.28 -13.43 -17.29
C LYS A 158 -11.96 -12.24 -16.60
N LEU A 159 -11.39 -11.05 -16.67
CA LEU A 159 -12.02 -9.84 -16.15
C LEU A 159 -13.32 -9.51 -16.88
N LYS A 160 -13.33 -9.63 -18.22
CA LYS A 160 -14.51 -9.42 -19.04
C LYS A 160 -15.64 -10.40 -18.69
N GLN A 161 -15.32 -11.67 -18.42
CA GLN A 161 -16.30 -12.66 -17.94
C GLN A 161 -16.95 -12.26 -16.61
N LYS A 162 -16.23 -11.54 -15.74
CA LYS A 162 -16.72 -11.03 -14.45
C LYS A 162 -17.36 -9.64 -14.56
N GLY A 163 -17.46 -9.06 -15.76
CA GLY A 163 -17.97 -7.70 -15.95
C GLY A 163 -17.08 -6.61 -15.35
N ILE A 164 -15.79 -6.89 -15.17
CA ILE A 164 -14.81 -5.94 -14.61
C ILE A 164 -14.14 -5.18 -15.76
N GLU A 165 -14.22 -3.85 -15.73
CA GLU A 165 -13.55 -3.02 -16.72
C GLU A 165 -12.07 -2.88 -16.38
N LEU A 166 -11.21 -2.96 -17.40
CA LEU A 166 -9.77 -2.80 -17.28
C LEU A 166 -9.30 -1.55 -18.03
N GLU A 167 -8.75 -0.59 -17.30
CA GLU A 167 -7.94 0.47 -17.89
C GLU A 167 -6.46 0.15 -17.71
N SER A 168 -5.66 0.45 -18.73
CA SER A 168 -4.24 0.16 -18.77
C SER A 168 -3.47 1.43 -19.14
N LYS A 169 -2.51 1.84 -18.31
CA LYS A 169 -1.68 3.03 -18.60
C LYS A 169 -0.26 2.91 -18.07
N PRO A 170 0.74 3.41 -18.80
CA PRO A 170 2.09 3.58 -18.25
C PRO A 170 2.08 4.65 -17.15
N ILE A 171 2.95 4.50 -16.16
CA ILE A 171 3.19 5.51 -15.12
C ILE A 171 4.65 5.95 -15.18
N PRO A 172 4.93 7.27 -15.15
CA PRO A 172 6.28 7.76 -14.98
C PRO A 172 6.84 7.40 -13.60
N PHE A 173 8.06 6.86 -13.57
CA PHE A 173 8.72 6.41 -12.33
C PHE A 173 8.88 7.51 -11.27
N TYR A 174 9.02 8.78 -11.69
CA TYR A 174 9.17 9.92 -10.79
C TYR A 174 7.93 10.17 -9.93
N THR A 175 6.78 9.60 -10.29
CA THR A 175 5.56 9.65 -9.46
C THR A 175 5.58 8.64 -8.31
N LYS A 176 6.55 7.70 -8.31
CA LYS A 176 6.73 6.66 -7.30
C LYS A 176 8.20 6.60 -6.82
N PRO A 177 8.77 7.72 -6.33
CA PRO A 177 10.19 7.80 -6.00
C PRO A 177 10.59 6.79 -4.91
N TRP A 178 9.78 6.67 -3.85
CA TRP A 178 10.03 5.72 -2.76
C TRP A 178 10.06 4.26 -3.24
N SER A 179 9.07 3.87 -4.06
CA SER A 179 9.02 2.51 -4.60
C SER A 179 10.19 2.21 -5.53
N CYS A 180 10.68 3.22 -6.27
CA CYS A 180 11.88 3.08 -7.10
C CYS A 180 13.14 2.89 -6.24
N CYS A 181 13.31 3.69 -5.18
CA CYS A 181 14.41 3.56 -4.23
C CYS A 181 14.42 2.19 -3.55
N LEU A 182 13.27 1.74 -3.07
CA LEU A 182 13.12 0.42 -2.43
C LEU A 182 13.48 -0.71 -3.39
N LEU A 183 13.02 -0.65 -4.64
CA LEU A 183 13.35 -1.64 -5.67
C LEU A 183 14.85 -1.63 -5.99
N ALA A 184 15.48 -0.46 -6.11
CA ALA A 184 16.92 -0.35 -6.34
C ALA A 184 17.74 -0.95 -5.18
N PHE A 185 17.34 -0.65 -3.94
CA PHE A 185 17.96 -1.21 -2.74
C PHE A 185 17.81 -2.73 -2.68
N GLN A 186 16.62 -3.26 -2.96
CA GLN A 186 16.39 -4.71 -2.96
C GLN A 186 17.14 -5.43 -4.08
N LYS A 187 17.28 -4.81 -5.26
CA LYS A 187 18.16 -5.34 -6.32
C LYS A 187 19.60 -5.47 -5.83
N TYR A 188 20.10 -4.45 -5.14
CA TYR A 188 21.47 -4.45 -4.62
C TYR A 188 21.70 -5.54 -3.57
N LEU A 189 20.77 -5.69 -2.62
CA LEU A 189 20.88 -6.67 -1.54
C LEU A 189 20.62 -8.11 -1.97
N LEU A 190 19.47 -8.38 -2.59
CA LEU A 190 18.99 -9.75 -2.79
C LEU A 190 19.60 -10.41 -4.03
N ARG A 191 19.99 -9.62 -5.03
CA ARG A 191 20.64 -10.07 -6.29
C ARG A 191 19.95 -11.23 -7.03
N THR A 192 18.68 -11.51 -6.74
CA THR A 192 17.94 -12.58 -7.42
C THR A 192 17.70 -12.24 -8.90
N PRO A 193 17.75 -13.24 -9.81
CA PRO A 193 17.56 -13.00 -11.25
C PRO A 193 16.21 -12.35 -11.59
N SER A 194 15.14 -12.73 -10.89
CA SER A 194 13.80 -12.17 -11.09
C SER A 194 13.76 -10.67 -10.82
N LEU A 195 14.31 -10.23 -9.68
CA LEU A 195 14.42 -8.82 -9.31
C LEU A 195 15.33 -8.05 -10.25
N GLN A 196 16.50 -8.58 -10.59
CA GLN A 196 17.48 -7.88 -11.44
C GLN A 196 16.92 -7.54 -12.82
N SER A 197 16.05 -8.40 -13.35
CA SER A 197 15.39 -8.20 -14.65
C SER A 197 14.37 -7.04 -14.67
N LEU A 198 13.93 -6.54 -13.51
CA LEU A 198 12.87 -5.53 -13.43
C LEU A 198 13.36 -4.13 -13.83
N PRO A 199 12.62 -3.38 -14.65
CA PRO A 199 12.98 -2.01 -14.93
C PRO A 199 12.70 -1.10 -13.73
N LEU A 200 13.65 -0.24 -13.37
CA LEU A 200 13.44 0.79 -12.33
C LEU A 200 12.54 1.92 -12.81
N THR A 201 12.64 2.27 -14.10
CA THR A 201 12.03 3.47 -14.68
C THR A 201 10.69 3.23 -15.37
N ARG A 202 10.29 1.96 -15.55
CA ARG A 202 9.09 1.61 -16.32
C ARG A 202 8.08 0.95 -15.41
N TRP A 203 7.12 1.75 -14.99
CA TRP A 203 6.00 1.31 -14.17
C TRP A 203 4.75 1.29 -15.03
N HIS A 204 3.88 0.32 -14.78
CA HIS A 204 2.61 0.22 -15.47
C HIS A 204 1.48 0.12 -14.46
N GLN A 205 0.35 0.72 -14.79
CA GLN A 205 -0.88 0.66 -14.01
C GLN A 205 -1.94 -0.13 -14.74
N TYR A 206 -2.62 -1.00 -14.00
CA TYR A 206 -3.95 -1.45 -14.34
C TYR A 206 -4.94 -0.89 -13.31
N THR A 207 -6.02 -0.26 -13.79
CA THR A 207 -7.15 0.14 -12.98
C THR A 207 -8.30 -0.78 -13.31
N LEU A 208 -8.82 -1.47 -12.31
CA LEU A 208 -9.95 -2.38 -12.39
C LEU A 208 -11.17 -1.68 -11.79
N ARG A 209 -12.26 -1.60 -12.54
CA ARG A 209 -13.55 -1.12 -12.04
C ARG A 209 -14.47 -2.31 -11.83
N LEU A 210 -14.78 -2.58 -10.56
CA LEU A 210 -15.66 -3.67 -10.18
C LEU A 210 -17.13 -3.23 -10.29
N PRO A 211 -18.02 -4.10 -10.77
CA PRO A 211 -19.44 -3.76 -10.86
C PRO A 211 -20.04 -3.57 -9.46
N SER A 212 -20.83 -2.51 -9.29
CA SER A 212 -21.56 -2.27 -8.05
C SER A 212 -22.59 -3.37 -7.82
N ARG A 213 -22.65 -3.92 -6.60
CA ARG A 213 -23.61 -4.96 -6.19
C ARG A 213 -25.08 -4.50 -6.27
N SER A 214 -25.34 -3.20 -6.44
CA SER A 214 -26.68 -2.65 -6.66
C SER A 214 -27.28 -3.04 -8.01
N ASN A 215 -26.44 -3.29 -9.03
CA ASN A 215 -26.92 -3.57 -10.39
C ASN A 215 -27.28 -5.05 -10.63
N SER A 216 -26.89 -5.97 -9.75
CA SER A 216 -27.14 -7.41 -9.94
C SER A 216 -28.50 -7.89 -9.43
N ARG A 217 -29.33 -7.01 -8.81
CA ARG A 217 -30.68 -7.34 -8.34
C ARG A 217 -31.80 -6.82 -9.24
N LEU A 218 -31.47 -6.13 -10.33
CA LEU A 218 -32.44 -5.62 -11.30
C LEU A 218 -32.55 -6.51 -12.55
N SER A 219 -31.91 -7.68 -12.52
CA SER A 219 -31.86 -8.66 -13.60
C SER A 219 -32.41 -10.03 -13.20
N GLU A 220 -33.14 -10.11 -12.08
CA GLU A 220 -33.96 -11.25 -11.68
C GLU A 220 -35.45 -10.89 -11.76
#